data_AF-A0A1H9D773-F1
#
_entry.id   AF-A0A1H9D773-F1
#
_cell.length_a   1.000
_cell.length_b   1.000
_cell.length_c   1.000
_cell.angle_alpha   90.00
_cell.angle_beta   90.00
_cell.angle_gamma   90.00
#
_symmetry.space_group_name_H-M   'P 1'
#
loop_
_entity.id
_entity.type
_entity.pdbx_description
1 polymer ?
#
loop_
_entity_poly.entity_id
_entity_poly.type
_entity_poly.pdbx_seq_one_letter_code
_entity_poly.pdbx_strand_id
1 'polypeptide(L)'
;MDINSLAPWIAIVVTLILSILIPLFTQIANNRFQLKLKRMEYKDKKIERRLVAYENYFKNVGGCVLCAQKENISNAGASIQRLYTYFPEDKWKLLDVLFDNIKKFEWDHAKVQMKEVSKIIAHDINKIEE
;
A
#
# COMPACT_ATOMS: atom_id res chain seq x y z
N MET A 1 27.87 33.38 52.41
CA MET A 1 28.31 32.69 51.19
C MET A 1 27.69 33.44 50.03
N ASP A 2 28.47 34.24 49.31
CA ASP A 2 27.94 35.14 48.28
C ASP A 2 27.45 34.34 47.07
N ILE A 3 26.22 34.63 46.64
CA ILE A 3 25.62 34.05 45.43
C ILE A 3 26.54 34.23 44.21
N ASN A 4 27.27 35.34 44.14
CA ASN A 4 28.23 35.63 43.07
C ASN A 4 29.41 34.63 43.02
N SER A 5 29.78 34.03 44.16
CA SER A 5 30.84 33.00 44.22
C SER A 5 30.35 31.60 43.86
N LEU A 6 29.04 31.34 44.00
CA LEU A 6 28.40 30.06 43.69
C LEU A 6 27.85 29.97 42.26
N ALA A 7 27.56 31.12 41.64
CA ALA A 7 26.99 31.21 40.30
C ALA A 7 27.78 30.40 39.23
N PRO A 8 29.12 30.40 39.19
CA PRO A 8 29.87 29.61 38.20
C PRO A 8 29.67 28.10 38.36
N TRP A 9 29.61 27.61 39.60
CA TRP A 9 29.43 26.19 39.90
C TRP A 9 28.01 25.72 39.57
N ILE A 10 27.00 26.54 39.87
CA ILE A 10 25.61 26.26 39.49
C ILE A 10 25.48 26.21 37.95
N ALA A 11 26.11 27.14 37.24
CA ALA A 11 26.10 27.14 35.78
C ALA A 11 26.73 25.88 35.18
N ILE A 12 27.84 25.38 35.76
CA ILE A 12 28.48 24.13 35.32
C ILE A 12 27.54 22.93 35.52
N VAL A 13 26.90 22.83 36.68
CA VAL A 13 25.96 21.72 36.96
C VAL A 13 24.77 21.77 36.01
N VAL A 14 24.17 22.94 35.79
CA VAL A 14 23.03 23.10 34.88
C VAL A 14 23.42 22.78 33.44
N THR A 15 24.56 23.25 32.96
CA THR A 15 25.04 22.95 31.59
C THR A 15 25.36 21.47 31.38
N LEU A 16 25.89 20.78 32.40
CA LEU A 16 26.15 19.34 32.36
C LEU A 16 24.85 18.52 32.35
N ILE A 17 23.85 18.94 33.13
CA ILE A 17 22.52 18.33 33.09
C ILE A 17 21.87 18.53 31.72
N LEU A 18 21.91 19.75 31.18
CA LEU A 18 21.33 20.07 29.87
C LEU A 18 22.06 19.35 28.73
N SER A 19 23.39 19.20 28.79
CA SER A 19 24.17 18.51 27.76
C SER A 19 23.85 17.02 27.66
N ILE A 20 23.31 16.41 28.71
CA ILE A 20 22.85 15.01 28.72
C ILE A 20 21.36 14.92 28.36
N LEU A 21 20.53 15.78 28.97
CA LEU A 21 19.08 15.72 28.76
C LEU A 21 18.69 16.10 27.33
N ILE A 22 19.30 17.14 26.75
CA ILE A 22 18.93 17.61 25.40
C ILE A 22 19.15 16.53 24.34
N PRO A 23 20.30 15.83 24.26
CA PRO A 23 20.48 14.71 23.34
C PRO A 23 19.50 13.57 23.59
N LEU A 24 19.20 13.23 24.85
CA LEU A 24 18.25 12.16 25.18
C LEU A 24 16.83 12.50 24.70
N PHE A 25 16.34 13.70 24.99
CA PHE A 25 15.03 14.16 24.50
C PHE A 25 15.00 14.19 22.97
N THR A 26 16.07 14.67 22.33
CA THR A 26 16.19 14.71 20.88
C THR A 26 16.18 13.31 20.27
N GLN A 27 16.90 12.34 20.87
CA GLN A 27 16.90 10.95 20.41
C GLN A 27 15.52 10.30 20.55
N ILE A 28 14.82 10.52 21.67
CA ILE A 28 13.46 10.00 21.88
C ILE A 28 12.51 10.59 20.84
N ALA A 29 12.56 11.90 20.62
CA ALA A 29 11.76 12.57 19.61
C ALA A 29 12.06 12.02 18.21
N ASN A 30 13.34 11.95 17.83
CA ASN A 30 13.78 11.46 16.53
C ASN A 30 13.33 10.01 16.28
N ASN A 31 13.46 9.13 17.29
CA ASN A 31 13.00 7.75 17.17
C ASN A 31 11.47 7.66 16.94
N ARG A 32 10.68 8.45 17.68
CA ARG A 32 9.22 8.52 17.44
C ARG A 32 8.89 9.02 16.04
N PHE A 33 9.58 10.04 15.55
CA PHE A 33 9.38 10.56 14.20
C PHE A 33 9.75 9.53 13.14
N GLN A 34 10.88 8.84 13.29
CA GLN A 34 11.29 7.77 12.35
C GLN A 34 10.31 6.60 12.34
N LEU A 35 9.79 6.18 13.49
CA LEU A 35 8.75 5.14 13.56
C LEU A 35 7.46 5.59 12.88
N LYS A 36 7.06 6.86 13.06
CA LYS A 36 5.90 7.43 12.37
C LYS A 36 6.13 7.45 10.86
N LEU A 37 7.30 7.88 10.41
CA LEU A 37 7.67 7.92 8.99
C LEU A 37 7.63 6.53 8.36
N LYS A 38 8.29 5.53 8.97
CA LYS A 38 8.25 4.13 8.51
C LYS A 38 6.83 3.57 8.42
N ARG A 39 5.96 3.93 9.37
CA ARG A 39 4.55 3.51 9.34
C ARG A 39 3.80 4.13 8.16
N MET A 40 4.06 5.39 7.85
CA MET A 40 3.48 6.08 6.69
C MET A 40 3.99 5.44 5.40
N GLU A 41 5.30 5.25 5.26
CA GLU A 41 5.91 4.57 4.11
C GLU A 41 5.34 3.16 3.88
N TYR A 42 5.10 2.38 4.95
CA TYR A 42 4.49 1.07 4.82
C TYR A 42 3.05 1.13 4.29
N LYS A 43 2.27 2.11 4.77
CA LYS A 43 0.91 2.34 4.26
C LYS A 43 0.93 2.74 2.79
N ASP A 44 1.79 3.68 2.42
CA ASP A 44 1.94 4.16 1.04
C ASP A 44 2.36 3.02 0.11
N LYS A 45 3.34 2.20 0.51
CA LYS A 45 3.74 1.00 -0.23
C LYS A 45 2.61 -0.02 -0.37
N LYS A 46 1.74 -0.17 0.63
CA LYS A 46 0.60 -1.08 0.55
C LYS A 46 -0.42 -0.57 -0.47
N ILE A 47 -0.68 0.74 -0.48
CA ILE A 47 -1.56 1.40 -1.45
C ILE A 47 -0.96 1.26 -2.86
N GLU A 48 0.32 1.57 -3.03
CA GLU A 48 1.04 1.45 -4.30
C GLU A 48 0.94 0.02 -4.86
N ARG A 49 1.23 -1.01 -4.05
CA ARG A 49 1.12 -2.41 -4.48
C ARG A 49 -0.30 -2.80 -4.90
N ARG A 50 -1.32 -2.24 -4.23
CA ARG A 50 -2.72 -2.45 -4.56
C ARG A 50 -3.07 -1.82 -5.92
N LEU A 51 -2.68 -0.57 -6.14
CA LEU A 51 -2.87 0.13 -7.42
C LEU A 51 -2.16 -0.59 -8.57
N VAL A 52 -0.91 -1.04 -8.35
CA VAL A 52 -0.16 -1.83 -9.33
C VAL A 52 -0.86 -3.15 -9.65
N ALA A 53 -1.49 -3.81 -8.67
CA ALA A 53 -2.27 -5.03 -8.93
C ALA A 53 -3.50 -4.74 -9.81
N TYR A 54 -4.19 -3.62 -9.58
CA TYR A 54 -5.32 -3.17 -10.40
C TYR A 54 -4.91 -2.77 -11.81
N GLU A 55 -3.80 -2.04 -11.97
CA GLU A 55 -3.27 -1.69 -13.28
C GLU A 55 -2.89 -2.94 -14.09
N ASN A 56 -2.19 -3.88 -13.46
CA ASN A 56 -1.83 -5.16 -14.08
C ASN A 56 -3.07 -5.95 -14.51
N TYR A 57 -4.14 -5.90 -13.72
CA TYR A 57 -5.42 -6.48 -14.12
C TYR A 57 -5.95 -5.84 -15.39
N PHE A 58 -6.09 -4.52 -15.44
CA PHE A 58 -6.62 -3.82 -16.62
C PHE A 58 -5.78 -4.09 -17.86
N LYS A 59 -4.45 -4.09 -17.72
CA LYS A 59 -3.53 -4.36 -18.82
C LYS A 59 -3.63 -5.80 -19.32
N ASN A 60 -3.47 -6.78 -18.44
CA ASN A 60 -3.31 -8.17 -18.85
C ASN A 60 -4.65 -8.87 -19.09
N VAL A 61 -5.64 -8.65 -18.23
CA VAL A 61 -6.99 -9.23 -18.40
C VAL A 61 -7.76 -8.46 -19.45
N GLY A 62 -7.69 -7.12 -19.45
CA GLY A 62 -8.29 -6.31 -20.51
C GLY A 62 -7.74 -6.65 -21.88
N GLY A 63 -6.41 -6.73 -22.03
CA GLY A 63 -5.77 -7.13 -23.29
C GLY A 63 -6.14 -8.55 -23.74
N CYS A 64 -6.22 -9.50 -22.80
CA CYS A 64 -6.58 -10.88 -23.12
C CYS A 64 -8.05 -11.02 -23.53
N VAL A 65 -8.99 -10.43 -22.77
CA VAL A 65 -10.43 -10.59 -22.95
C VAL A 65 -10.98 -9.72 -24.07
N LEU A 66 -10.53 -8.47 -24.21
CA LEU A 66 -11.06 -7.56 -25.23
C LEU A 66 -10.53 -7.87 -26.63
N CYS A 67 -9.28 -8.34 -26.74
CA CYS A 67 -8.64 -8.64 -28.02
C CYS A 67 -8.58 -10.16 -28.31
N ALA A 68 -9.19 -11.01 -27.47
CA ALA A 68 -9.18 -12.47 -27.58
C ALA A 68 -7.77 -13.08 -27.77
N GLN A 69 -6.76 -12.48 -27.16
CA GLN A 69 -5.36 -12.88 -27.30
C GLN A 69 -5.05 -14.09 -26.43
N LYS A 70 -5.03 -15.27 -27.05
CA LYS A 70 -4.77 -16.56 -26.38
C LYS A 70 -3.38 -16.65 -25.74
N GLU A 71 -2.40 -16.00 -26.34
CA GLU A 71 -1.00 -15.97 -25.87
C GLU A 71 -0.86 -15.29 -24.49
N ASN A 72 -1.83 -14.45 -24.11
CA ASN A 72 -1.81 -13.67 -22.87
C ASN A 72 -2.57 -14.31 -21.70
N ILE A 73 -3.10 -15.54 -21.84
CA ILE A 73 -3.90 -16.19 -20.79
C ILE A 73 -3.10 -16.39 -19.49
N SER A 74 -1.81 -16.75 -19.60
CA SER A 74 -0.95 -16.92 -18.42
C SER A 74 -0.79 -15.62 -17.63
N ASN A 75 -0.56 -14.50 -18.33
CA ASN A 75 -0.45 -13.18 -17.72
C ASN A 75 -1.77 -12.69 -17.12
N ALA A 76 -2.89 -12.98 -17.79
CA ALA A 76 -4.23 -12.70 -17.28
C ALA A 76 -4.50 -13.49 -15.99
N GLY A 77 -4.24 -14.79 -15.99
CA GLY A 77 -4.39 -15.65 -14.80
C GLY A 77 -3.53 -15.20 -13.62
N ALA A 78 -2.26 -14.89 -13.86
CA ALA A 78 -1.36 -14.37 -12.82
C ALA A 78 -1.82 -13.01 -12.27
N SER A 79 -2.47 -12.17 -13.09
CA SER A 79 -3.01 -10.89 -12.66
C SER A 79 -4.29 -11.05 -11.84
N ILE A 80 -5.16 -11.99 -12.23
CA ILE A 80 -6.35 -12.37 -11.45
C ILE A 80 -5.94 -12.95 -10.09
N GLN A 81 -4.92 -13.82 -10.05
CA GLN A 81 -4.46 -14.42 -8.80
C GLN A 81 -3.91 -13.39 -7.81
N ARG A 82 -3.22 -12.35 -8.30
CA ARG A 82 -2.73 -11.25 -7.45
C ARG A 82 -3.88 -10.44 -6.86
N LEU A 83 -5.01 -10.35 -7.57
CA LEU A 83 -6.16 -9.55 -7.20
C LEU A 83 -6.85 -10.02 -5.92
N TYR A 84 -6.86 -11.32 -5.62
CA TYR A 84 -7.46 -11.87 -4.38
C TYR A 84 -6.95 -11.18 -3.11
N THR A 85 -5.71 -10.71 -3.10
CA THR A 85 -5.10 -10.01 -1.96
C THR A 85 -5.78 -8.68 -1.64
N TYR A 86 -6.42 -8.05 -2.62
CA TYR A 86 -6.96 -6.69 -2.54
C TYR A 86 -8.44 -6.59 -2.89
N PHE A 87 -9.03 -7.68 -3.38
CA PHE A 87 -10.41 -7.74 -3.81
C PHE A 87 -11.32 -8.22 -2.66
N PRO A 88 -12.56 -7.72 -2.57
CA PRO A 88 -13.49 -8.15 -1.52
C PRO A 88 -13.72 -9.67 -1.56
N GLU A 89 -13.61 -10.32 -0.40
CA GLU A 89 -13.71 -11.77 -0.27
C GLU A 89 -15.06 -12.32 -0.73
N ASP A 90 -16.14 -11.58 -0.46
CA ASP A 90 -17.49 -11.91 -0.92
C ASP A 90 -17.65 -11.91 -2.45
N LYS A 91 -16.68 -11.33 -3.17
CA LYS A 91 -16.64 -11.24 -4.63
C LYS A 91 -15.61 -12.15 -5.27
N TRP A 92 -14.86 -12.96 -4.51
CA TRP A 92 -13.82 -13.84 -5.08
C TRP A 92 -14.37 -14.82 -6.12
N LYS A 93 -15.60 -15.31 -5.94
CA LYS A 93 -16.29 -16.15 -6.93
C LYS A 93 -16.37 -15.51 -8.32
N LEU A 94 -16.44 -14.19 -8.40
CA LEU A 94 -16.48 -13.46 -9.66
C LEU A 94 -15.13 -13.51 -10.38
N LEU A 95 -14.01 -13.52 -9.63
CA LEU A 95 -12.67 -13.75 -10.17
C LEU A 95 -12.49 -15.20 -10.65
N ASP A 96 -13.00 -16.17 -9.88
CA ASP A 96 -12.98 -17.59 -10.27
C ASP A 96 -13.70 -17.82 -11.60
N VAL A 97 -14.94 -17.30 -11.70
CA VAL A 97 -15.77 -17.44 -12.92
C VAL A 97 -15.12 -16.72 -14.11
N LEU A 98 -14.54 -15.53 -13.89
CA LEU A 98 -13.80 -14.84 -14.94
C LEU A 98 -12.63 -15.68 -15.46
N PHE A 99 -11.83 -16.25 -14.56
CA PHE A 99 -10.68 -17.06 -14.94
C PHE A 99 -11.09 -18.34 -15.66
N ASP A 100 -12.15 -19.01 -15.19
CA ASP A 100 -12.69 -20.19 -15.86
C ASP A 100 -13.18 -19.90 -17.28
N ASN A 101 -13.89 -18.78 -17.48
CA ASN A 101 -14.35 -18.36 -18.81
C ASN A 101 -13.17 -18.04 -19.74
N ILE A 102 -12.12 -17.40 -19.23
CA ILE A 102 -10.88 -17.16 -20.00
C ILE A 102 -10.24 -18.49 -20.43
N LYS A 103 -10.13 -19.46 -19.51
CA LYS A 103 -9.56 -20.79 -19.82
C LYS A 103 -10.37 -21.57 -20.84
N LYS A 104 -11.70 -21.43 -20.81
CA LYS A 104 -12.62 -22.06 -21.77
C LYS A 104 -12.76 -21.29 -23.09
N PHE A 105 -12.08 -20.15 -23.23
CA PHE A 105 -12.21 -19.24 -24.38
C PHE A 105 -13.64 -18.71 -24.57
N GLU A 106 -14.43 -18.65 -23.50
CA GLU A 106 -15.78 -18.08 -23.49
C GLU A 106 -15.72 -16.56 -23.36
N TRP A 107 -15.24 -15.90 -24.41
CA TRP A 107 -14.88 -14.47 -24.38
C TRP A 107 -16.05 -13.54 -24.05
N ASP A 108 -17.25 -13.85 -24.54
CA ASP A 108 -18.43 -13.02 -24.27
C ASP A 108 -18.80 -13.04 -22.78
N HIS A 109 -18.80 -14.22 -22.16
CA HIS A 109 -19.02 -14.36 -20.72
C HIS A 109 -17.87 -13.75 -19.91
N ALA A 110 -16.62 -13.96 -20.34
CA ALA A 110 -15.44 -13.35 -19.70
C ALA A 110 -15.52 -11.82 -19.73
N LYS A 111 -15.99 -11.23 -20.84
CA LYS A 111 -16.15 -9.77 -20.98
C LYS A 111 -17.19 -9.20 -20.03
N VAL A 112 -18.29 -9.91 -19.80
CA VAL A 112 -19.30 -9.52 -18.80
C VAL A 112 -18.69 -9.51 -17.41
N GLN A 113 -18.02 -10.60 -17.00
CA GLN A 113 -17.41 -10.70 -15.68
C GLN A 113 -16.28 -9.68 -15.48
N MET A 114 -15.46 -9.47 -16.51
CA MET A 114 -14.38 -8.49 -16.49
C MET A 114 -14.92 -7.07 -16.26
N LYS A 115 -16.04 -6.70 -16.89
CA LYS A 115 -16.67 -5.39 -16.67
C LYS A 115 -17.15 -5.23 -15.22
N GLU A 116 -17.71 -6.27 -14.62
CA GLU A 116 -18.15 -6.22 -13.21
C GLU A 116 -16.95 -6.11 -12.26
N VAL A 117 -15.87 -6.88 -12.47
CA VAL A 117 -14.62 -6.71 -11.71
C VAL A 117 -14.11 -5.28 -11.84
N SER A 118 -14.10 -4.74 -13.07
CA SER A 118 -13.58 -3.41 -13.38
C SER A 118 -14.31 -2.30 -12.63
N LYS A 119 -15.65 -2.41 -12.51
CA LYS A 119 -16.47 -1.47 -11.73
C LYS A 119 -16.14 -1.53 -10.24
N ILE A 120 -15.94 -2.74 -9.69
CA ILE A 120 -15.58 -2.92 -8.28
C ILE A 120 -14.19 -2.31 -8.01
N ILE A 121 -13.22 -2.55 -8.89
CA ILE A 121 -11.89 -1.95 -8.81
C ILE A 121 -11.98 -0.42 -8.86
N ALA A 122 -12.74 0.15 -9.80
CA ALA A 122 -12.90 1.60 -9.92
C ALA A 122 -13.51 2.23 -8.66
N HIS A 123 -14.53 1.59 -8.08
CA HIS A 123 -15.13 2.05 -6.82
C HIS A 123 -14.13 2.01 -5.66
N ASP A 124 -13.28 0.99 -5.62
CA ASP A 124 -12.27 0.86 -4.60
C ASP A 124 -11.11 1.86 -4.76
N ILE A 125 -10.69 2.17 -6.00
CA ILE A 125 -9.71 3.22 -6.28
C ILE A 125 -10.22 4.58 -5.78
N ASN A 126 -11.48 4.94 -6.06
CA ASN A 126 -12.05 6.20 -5.60
C ASN A 126 -12.02 6.32 -4.06
N LYS A 127 -12.23 5.21 -3.34
CA LYS A 127 -12.14 5.18 -1.86
C LYS A 127 -10.72 5.31 -1.32
N ILE A 128 -9.70 5.01 -2.14
CA ILE A 128 -8.29 5.17 -1.75
C ILE A 128 -7.87 6.63 -1.90
N GLU A 129 -8.48 7.37 -2.83
CA GLU A 129 -8.19 8.78 -3.11
C GLU A 129 -8.95 9.75 -2.18
N GLU A 130 -10.04 9.31 -1.53
CA GLU A 130 -10.77 10.01 -0.46
C GLU A 130 -10.02 9.99 0.89
#